data_AF-A0A7X9GL98-F1
#
_entry.id   AF-A0A7X9GL98-F1
#
_cell.length_a   1.000
_cell.length_b   1.000
_cell.length_c   1.000
_cell.angle_alpha   90.00
_cell.angle_beta   90.00
_cell.angle_gamma   90.00
#
_symmetry.space_group_name_H-M   'P 1'
#
loop_
_entity.id
_entity.type
_entity.pdbx_description
1 polymer ?
#
loop_
_entity_poly.entity_id
_entity_poly.type
_entity_poly.pdbx_seq_one_letter_code
_entity_poly.pdbx_strand_id
1 'polypeptide(L)'
;MADIQKIVREIRKEIALSREASLIFNDKELDSELLEQIESLCFSKDHIRKLSVTQIKAIVDTVFNQMRRHDIIEPLINDPAVTEIMINGPDRIFIERKGVVEETKLSFDSKERLDDLIQNIVARVNRTVNEAEPIVDARLSDGSRVNIVLPPIALNGPLITIRKFPEKPMTMD
;
A
#
# COMPACT_ATOMS: atom_id res chain seq x y z
N MET A 1 -11.86 -8.33 -21.15
CA MET A 1 -11.39 -7.57 -19.96
C MET A 1 -12.37 -7.62 -18.79
N ALA A 2 -13.70 -7.54 -19.00
CA ALA A 2 -14.69 -7.57 -17.91
C ALA A 2 -14.66 -8.82 -17.01
N ASP A 3 -14.23 -9.97 -17.55
CA ASP A 3 -14.23 -11.24 -16.83
C ASP A 3 -13.08 -11.36 -15.80
N ILE A 4 -11.87 -10.88 -16.16
CA ILE A 4 -10.70 -10.91 -15.28
C ILE A 4 -10.92 -10.03 -14.04
N GLN A 5 -11.49 -8.83 -14.22
CA GLN A 5 -11.81 -7.94 -13.10
C GLN A 5 -12.86 -8.52 -12.16
N LYS A 6 -13.81 -9.32 -12.69
CA LYS A 6 -14.79 -10.03 -11.88
C LYS A 6 -14.13 -11.13 -11.05
N ILE A 7 -13.20 -11.89 -11.66
CA ILE A 7 -12.43 -12.94 -10.97
C ILE A 7 -11.55 -12.35 -9.87
N VAL A 8 -10.85 -11.25 -10.15
CA VAL A 8 -10.01 -10.55 -9.14
C VAL A 8 -10.87 -10.14 -7.93
N ARG A 9 -12.05 -9.55 -8.15
CA ARG A 9 -12.97 -9.18 -7.06
C ARG A 9 -13.48 -10.38 -6.27
N GLU A 10 -13.77 -11.49 -6.94
CA GLU A 10 -14.22 -12.73 -6.32
C GLU A 10 -13.15 -13.30 -5.37
N ILE A 11 -11.94 -13.52 -5.89
CA ILE A 11 -10.80 -14.05 -5.12
C ILE A 11 -10.50 -13.16 -3.92
N ARG A 12 -10.46 -11.84 -4.14
CA ARG A 12 -10.22 -10.87 -3.05
C ARG A 12 -11.25 -10.99 -1.94
N LYS A 13 -12.54 -11.12 -2.28
CA LYS A 13 -13.62 -11.23 -1.29
C LYS A 13 -13.48 -12.51 -0.45
N GLU A 14 -13.14 -13.63 -1.09
CA GLU A 14 -12.96 -14.90 -0.40
C GLU A 14 -11.74 -14.91 0.52
N ILE A 15 -10.60 -14.39 0.07
CA ILE A 15 -9.40 -14.27 0.93
C ILE A 15 -9.64 -13.26 2.07
N ALA A 16 -10.42 -12.20 1.85
CA ALA A 16 -10.77 -11.26 2.92
C ALA A 16 -11.65 -11.92 4.00
N LEU A 17 -12.61 -12.77 3.61
CA LEU A 17 -13.48 -13.52 4.52
C LEU A 17 -12.72 -14.61 5.30
N SER A 18 -11.68 -15.22 4.71
CA SER A 18 -10.85 -16.20 5.42
C SER A 18 -9.88 -15.58 6.43
N ARG A 19 -9.66 -14.26 6.36
CA ARG A 19 -8.65 -13.52 7.14
C ARG A 19 -9.17 -12.73 8.34
N GLU A 20 -10.45 -12.86 8.72
CA GLU A 20 -11.03 -12.13 9.87
C GLU A 20 -10.30 -12.34 11.23
N ALA A 21 -9.27 -13.19 11.33
CA ALA A 21 -8.59 -13.52 12.58
C ALA A 21 -7.09 -13.18 12.70
N SER A 22 -6.41 -12.59 11.70
CA SER A 22 -4.93 -12.40 11.80
C SER A 22 -4.50 -10.96 11.56
N LEU A 23 -4.78 -10.12 12.56
CA LEU A 23 -4.05 -8.88 12.78
C LEU A 23 -2.71 -9.22 13.44
N ILE A 24 -1.66 -8.51 13.00
CA ILE A 24 -0.29 -8.53 13.51
C ILE A 24 0.59 -9.62 12.86
N PHE A 25 1.89 -9.30 12.67
CA PHE A 25 3.03 -10.16 12.28
C PHE A 25 3.58 -10.03 10.83
N ASN A 26 4.81 -10.53 10.67
CA ASN A 26 5.99 -10.04 9.93
C ASN A 26 5.91 -10.03 8.37
N ASP A 27 6.51 -9.04 7.70
CA ASP A 27 6.27 -8.69 6.28
C ASP A 27 6.56 -9.81 5.25
N LYS A 28 7.70 -10.54 5.34
CA LYS A 28 8.11 -11.51 4.30
C LYS A 28 7.42 -12.88 4.36
N GLU A 29 7.16 -13.38 5.58
CA GLU A 29 6.47 -14.67 5.76
C GLU A 29 4.99 -14.55 5.38
N LEU A 30 4.36 -13.42 5.70
CA LEU A 30 2.95 -13.17 5.40
C LEU A 30 2.68 -13.01 3.91
N ASP A 31 3.63 -12.45 3.16
CA ASP A 31 3.55 -12.35 1.70
C ASP A 31 3.60 -13.71 1.03
N SER A 32 4.49 -14.59 1.52
CA SER A 32 4.62 -15.95 0.98
C SER A 32 3.36 -16.76 1.27
N GLU A 33 2.82 -16.65 2.48
CA GLU A 33 1.56 -17.29 2.87
C GLU A 33 0.36 -16.73 2.09
N LEU A 34 0.31 -15.41 1.87
CA LEU A 34 -0.75 -14.78 1.08
C LEU A 34 -0.68 -15.22 -0.39
N LEU A 35 0.51 -15.28 -0.99
CA LEU A 35 0.70 -15.81 -2.34
C LEU A 35 0.21 -17.25 -2.42
N GLU A 36 0.61 -18.10 -1.49
CA GLU A 36 0.20 -19.50 -1.46
C GLU A 36 -1.33 -19.66 -1.34
N GLN A 37 -1.97 -18.85 -0.50
CA GLN A 37 -3.43 -18.84 -0.37
C GLN A 37 -4.14 -18.38 -1.64
N ILE A 38 -3.66 -17.30 -2.27
CA ILE A 38 -4.23 -16.78 -3.53
C ILE A 38 -4.06 -17.82 -4.63
N GLU A 39 -2.87 -18.40 -4.78
CA GLU A 39 -2.59 -19.44 -5.76
C GLU A 39 -3.48 -20.67 -5.53
N SER A 40 -3.53 -21.19 -4.31
CA SER A 40 -4.38 -22.32 -3.94
C SER A 40 -5.85 -22.06 -4.29
N LEU A 41 -6.36 -20.86 -3.99
CA LEU A 41 -7.73 -20.47 -4.29
C LEU A 41 -7.97 -20.34 -5.80
N CYS A 42 -7.06 -19.72 -6.54
CA CYS A 42 -7.11 -19.65 -8.00
C CYS A 42 -7.11 -21.05 -8.62
N PHE A 43 -6.26 -21.95 -8.12
CA PHE A 43 -6.20 -23.34 -8.57
C PHE A 43 -7.36 -24.19 -8.08
N SER A 44 -8.18 -23.76 -7.11
CA SER A 44 -9.38 -24.50 -6.68
C SER A 44 -10.58 -24.32 -7.62
N LYS A 45 -10.59 -23.26 -8.44
CA LYS A 45 -11.75 -22.86 -9.26
C LYS A 45 -11.60 -23.29 -10.72
N ASP A 46 -12.54 -24.10 -11.20
CA ASP A 46 -12.50 -24.68 -12.56
C ASP A 46 -12.52 -23.64 -13.69
N HIS A 47 -13.19 -22.50 -13.48
CA HIS A 47 -13.24 -21.44 -14.50
C HIS A 47 -11.92 -20.66 -14.60
N ILE A 48 -11.12 -20.63 -13.53
CA ILE A 48 -9.79 -20.01 -13.51
C ILE A 48 -8.76 -20.96 -14.11
N ARG A 49 -8.85 -22.28 -13.84
CA ARG A 49 -8.00 -23.31 -14.44
C ARG A 49 -8.03 -23.35 -15.97
N LYS A 50 -9.10 -22.85 -16.59
CA LYS A 50 -9.25 -22.76 -18.06
C LYS A 50 -8.49 -21.60 -18.68
N LEU A 51 -7.96 -20.68 -17.86
CA LEU A 51 -7.18 -19.54 -18.32
C LEU A 51 -5.73 -19.94 -18.62
N SER A 52 -5.06 -19.14 -19.45
CA SER A 52 -3.62 -19.32 -19.69
C SER A 52 -2.79 -19.02 -18.44
N VAL A 53 -1.59 -19.59 -18.36
CA VAL A 53 -0.63 -19.34 -17.27
C VAL A 53 -0.38 -17.84 -17.10
N THR A 54 -0.26 -17.09 -18.20
CA THR A 54 -0.06 -15.63 -18.16
C THR A 54 -1.25 -14.90 -17.54
N GLN A 55 -2.48 -15.33 -17.81
CA GLN A 55 -3.68 -14.73 -17.23
C GLN A 55 -3.83 -15.08 -15.75
N ILE A 56 -3.54 -16.32 -15.36
CA ILE A 56 -3.55 -16.73 -13.95
C ILE A 56 -2.50 -15.93 -13.18
N LYS A 57 -1.27 -15.84 -13.70
CA LYS A 57 -0.22 -15.02 -13.10
C LYS A 57 -0.65 -13.56 -12.95
N ALA A 58 -1.26 -12.97 -13.98
CA ALA A 58 -1.77 -11.61 -13.89
C ALA A 58 -2.86 -11.44 -12.83
N ILE A 59 -3.76 -12.43 -12.67
CA ILE A 59 -4.79 -12.43 -11.61
C ILE A 59 -4.14 -12.54 -10.23
N VAL A 60 -3.23 -13.48 -10.03
CA VAL A 60 -2.50 -13.68 -8.77
C VAL A 60 -1.74 -12.41 -8.40
N ASP A 61 -0.93 -11.88 -9.31
CA ASP A 61 -0.17 -10.64 -9.11
C ASP A 61 -1.12 -9.47 -8.75
N THR A 62 -2.24 -9.33 -9.47
CA THR A 62 -3.21 -8.26 -9.22
C THR A 62 -3.90 -8.40 -7.86
N VAL A 63 -4.38 -9.60 -7.51
CA VAL A 63 -5.02 -9.85 -6.21
C VAL A 63 -4.01 -9.67 -5.09
N PHE A 64 -2.80 -10.22 -5.23
CA PHE A 64 -1.74 -10.11 -4.24
C PHE A 64 -1.39 -8.65 -3.95
N ASN A 65 -1.19 -7.84 -5.00
CA ASN A 65 -0.93 -6.42 -4.87
C ASN A 65 -2.11 -5.69 -4.19
N GLN A 66 -3.35 -5.94 -4.62
CA GLN A 66 -4.56 -5.37 -4.00
C GLN A 66 -4.74 -5.73 -2.53
N MET A 67 -4.31 -6.93 -2.14
CA MET A 67 -4.41 -7.41 -0.78
C MET A 67 -3.22 -6.98 0.08
N ARG A 68 -2.09 -6.64 -0.55
CA ARG A 68 -0.99 -5.95 0.11
C ARG A 68 -1.43 -4.54 0.49
N ARG A 69 -1.16 -4.19 1.74
CA ARG A 69 -1.67 -2.98 2.39
C ARG A 69 -1.01 -1.67 1.88
N HIS A 70 -0.02 -1.73 0.99
CA HIS A 70 0.72 -0.57 0.43
C HIS A 70 0.49 -0.32 -1.07
N ASP A 71 -0.48 -1.03 -1.64
CA ASP A 71 -0.68 -1.29 -3.08
C ASP A 71 -0.33 -0.14 -4.04
N ILE A 72 -0.83 1.07 -3.79
CA ILE A 72 -0.66 2.17 -4.76
C ILE A 72 0.63 2.97 -4.60
N ILE A 73 1.24 2.98 -3.40
CA ILE A 73 2.43 3.80 -3.13
C ILE A 73 3.73 3.00 -3.19
N GLU A 74 3.65 1.66 -3.11
CA GLU A 74 4.83 0.79 -3.17
C GLU A 74 5.69 1.02 -4.42
N PRO A 75 5.14 1.24 -5.64
CA PRO A 75 5.94 1.61 -6.80
C PRO A 75 6.71 2.94 -6.62
N LEU A 76 6.12 3.92 -5.91
CA LEU A 76 6.77 5.21 -5.64
C LEU A 76 7.87 5.08 -4.58
N ILE A 77 7.63 4.24 -3.56
CA ILE A 77 8.63 3.92 -2.53
C ILE A 77 9.84 3.23 -3.17
N ASN A 78 9.61 2.30 -4.09
CA ASN A 78 10.69 1.54 -4.73
C ASN A 78 11.40 2.31 -5.86
N ASP A 79 10.85 3.44 -6.33
CA ASP A 79 11.45 4.23 -7.40
C ASP A 79 12.58 5.14 -6.87
N PRO A 80 13.85 4.87 -7.21
CA PRO A 80 14.99 5.61 -6.65
C PRO A 80 15.04 7.09 -7.10
N ALA A 81 14.29 7.47 -8.14
CA ALA A 81 14.19 8.87 -8.56
C ALA A 81 13.18 9.68 -7.73
N VAL A 82 12.31 9.03 -6.96
CA VAL A 82 11.41 9.68 -5.99
C VAL A 82 12.14 9.89 -4.68
N THR A 83 12.12 11.13 -4.18
CA THR A 83 12.74 11.54 -2.92
C THR A 83 11.73 11.87 -1.82
N GLU A 84 10.52 12.32 -2.20
CA GLU A 84 9.42 12.60 -1.27
C GLU A 84 8.09 12.16 -1.89
N ILE A 85 7.18 11.63 -1.06
CA ILE A 85 5.82 11.25 -1.42
C ILE A 85 4.89 12.01 -0.49
N MET A 86 3.91 12.72 -1.05
CA MET A 86 2.92 13.50 -0.30
C MET A 86 1.52 13.03 -0.67
N ILE A 87 0.70 12.69 0.31
CA ILE A 87 -0.67 12.21 0.13
C ILE A 87 -1.58 13.21 0.82
N ASN A 88 -2.41 13.89 0.04
CA ASN A 88 -3.32 14.92 0.50
C ASN A 88 -4.76 14.43 0.36
N GLY A 89 -5.16 13.52 1.26
CA GLY A 89 -6.40 12.77 1.14
C GLY A 89 -6.32 11.64 0.10
N PRO A 90 -7.43 10.91 -0.11
CA PRO A 90 -7.43 9.71 -0.96
C PRO A 90 -7.22 10.04 -2.45
N ASP A 91 -7.59 11.23 -2.91
CA ASP A 91 -7.64 11.55 -4.34
C ASP A 91 -6.37 12.22 -4.89
N ARG A 92 -5.47 12.71 -4.02
CA ARG A 92 -4.35 13.57 -4.44
C ARG A 92 -3.03 13.09 -3.89
N ILE A 93 -2.21 12.54 -4.76
CA ILE A 93 -0.87 12.04 -4.43
C ILE A 93 0.16 12.80 -5.27
N PHE A 94 1.15 13.38 -4.60
CA PHE A 94 2.27 14.08 -5.20
C PHE A 94 3.57 13.36 -4.89
N ILE A 95 4.55 13.56 -5.77
CA ILE A 95 5.91 13.08 -5.58
C ILE A 95 6.90 14.18 -5.89
N GLU A 96 8.04 14.14 -5.22
CA GLU A 96 9.19 14.96 -5.55
C GLU A 96 10.23 14.13 -6.29
N ARG A 97 10.70 14.66 -7.41
CA ARG A 97 11.82 14.11 -8.19
C ARG A 97 12.77 15.24 -8.54
N LYS A 98 14.04 15.09 -8.17
CA LYS A 98 15.11 16.06 -8.51
C LYS A 98 14.74 17.51 -8.13
N GLY A 99 14.10 17.72 -6.98
CA GLY A 99 13.68 19.02 -6.48
C GLY A 99 12.35 19.54 -7.05
N VAL A 100 11.68 18.79 -7.93
CA VAL A 100 10.42 19.21 -8.57
C VAL A 100 9.28 18.35 -8.05
N VAL A 101 8.23 19.02 -7.56
CA VAL A 101 6.99 18.37 -7.12
C VAL A 101 6.03 18.21 -8.30
N GLU A 102 5.51 17.00 -8.49
CA GLU A 102 4.53 16.67 -9.52
C GLU A 102 3.34 15.88 -8.94
N GLU A 103 2.14 16.14 -9.45
CA GLU A 103 0.94 15.36 -9.10
C GLU A 103 0.91 14.07 -9.92
N THR A 104 0.69 12.94 -9.25
CA THR A 104 0.61 11.64 -9.89
C THR A 104 -0.80 11.36 -10.41
N LYS A 105 -0.96 10.28 -11.20
CA LYS A 105 -2.28 9.78 -11.62
C LYS A 105 -2.87 8.76 -10.63
N LEU A 106 -2.22 8.55 -9.49
CA LEU A 106 -2.60 7.55 -8.50
C LEU A 106 -3.60 8.16 -7.51
N SER A 107 -4.57 7.35 -7.10
CA SER A 107 -5.56 7.68 -6.07
C SER A 107 -5.91 6.42 -5.29
N PHE A 108 -6.33 6.59 -4.05
CA PHE A 108 -6.92 5.53 -3.24
C PHE A 108 -8.36 5.26 -3.71
N ASP A 109 -8.77 3.99 -3.67
CA ASP A 109 -10.14 3.58 -4.00
C ASP A 109 -11.18 4.16 -3.04
N SER A 110 -10.77 4.43 -1.79
CA SER A 110 -11.63 5.00 -0.75
C SER A 110 -10.81 5.62 0.38
N LYS A 111 -11.47 6.41 1.24
CA LYS A 111 -10.86 6.97 2.45
C LYS A 111 -10.40 5.87 3.41
N GLU A 112 -11.20 4.82 3.56
CA GLU A 112 -10.89 3.69 4.44
C GLU A 112 -9.56 3.04 4.05
N ARG A 113 -9.25 2.99 2.74
CA ARG A 113 -7.98 2.44 2.29
C ARG A 113 -6.77 3.30 2.65
N LEU A 114 -6.94 4.62 2.66
CA LEU A 114 -5.92 5.54 3.17
C LEU A 114 -5.77 5.40 4.68
N ASP A 115 -6.88 5.27 5.41
CA ASP A 115 -6.87 5.07 6.86
C ASP A 115 -6.19 3.74 7.24
N ASP A 116 -6.44 2.65 6.49
CA ASP A 116 -5.76 1.36 6.65
C ASP A 116 -4.24 1.48 6.47
N LEU A 117 -3.80 2.23 5.45
CA LEU A 117 -2.39 2.50 5.21
C LEU A 117 -1.78 3.26 6.40
N ILE A 118 -2.46 4.29 6.90
CA ILE A 118 -2.02 5.06 8.06
C ILE A 118 -1.84 4.17 9.28
N GLN A 119 -2.86 3.38 9.61
CA GLN A 119 -2.84 2.48 10.76
C GLN A 119 -1.70 1.45 10.65
N ASN A 120 -1.43 0.95 9.44
CA ASN A 120 -0.31 0.06 9.18
C ASN A 120 1.04 0.74 9.41
N ILE A 121 1.24 1.94 8.85
CA ILE A 121 2.49 2.69 9.03
C ILE A 121 2.76 2.94 10.52
N VAL A 122 1.78 3.45 11.27
CA VAL A 122 1.98 3.77 12.69
C VAL A 122 2.20 2.52 13.54
N ALA A 123 1.53 1.41 13.22
CA ALA A 123 1.74 0.14 13.90
C ALA A 123 3.19 -0.38 13.74
N ARG A 124 3.78 -0.23 12.54
CA ARG A 124 5.17 -0.65 12.27
C ARG A 124 6.22 0.15 13.05
N VAL A 125 5.94 1.42 13.31
CA VAL A 125 6.84 2.31 14.07
C VAL A 125 6.49 2.36 15.57
N ASN A 126 5.59 1.50 16.02
CA ASN A 126 5.10 1.43 17.40
C ASN A 126 4.60 2.79 17.92
N ARG A 127 3.82 3.48 17.09
CA ARG A 127 3.14 4.74 17.40
C ARG A 127 1.63 4.56 17.22
N THR A 128 0.87 5.53 17.73
CA THR A 128 -0.58 5.58 17.57
C THR A 128 -0.95 6.96 17.03
N VAL A 129 -1.96 7.00 16.16
CA VAL A 129 -2.54 8.25 15.66
C VAL A 129 -4.07 8.10 15.66
N ASN A 130 -4.76 9.12 16.16
CA ASN A 130 -6.22 9.17 16.22
C ASN A 130 -6.70 10.63 16.31
N GLU A 131 -8.00 10.87 16.42
CA GLU A 131 -8.53 12.24 16.46
C GLU A 131 -8.12 13.04 17.70
N ALA A 132 -7.75 12.38 18.81
CA ALA A 132 -7.24 13.03 20.01
C ALA A 132 -5.72 13.33 19.93
N GLU A 133 -4.97 12.44 19.27
CA GLU A 133 -3.54 12.60 18.95
C GLU A 133 -3.34 12.53 17.42
N PRO A 134 -3.66 13.62 16.69
CA PRO A 134 -3.80 13.57 15.24
C PRO A 134 -2.49 13.69 14.47
N ILE A 135 -1.35 13.85 15.15
CA ILE A 135 -0.05 14.09 14.51
C ILE A 135 0.93 13.01 14.95
N VAL A 136 1.59 12.38 13.98
CA VAL A 136 2.68 11.43 14.23
C VAL A 136 3.86 11.73 13.33
N ASP A 137 5.03 11.79 13.94
CA ASP A 137 6.34 11.79 13.27
C ASP A 137 7.10 10.51 13.65
N ALA A 138 7.59 9.79 12.64
CA ALA A 138 8.33 8.57 12.86
C ALA A 138 9.40 8.32 11.79
N ARG A 139 10.31 7.40 12.11
CA ARG A 139 11.29 6.86 11.18
C ARG A 139 10.91 5.42 10.85
N LEU A 140 10.85 5.13 9.56
CA LEU A 140 10.61 3.79 9.02
C LEU A 140 11.87 2.93 9.10
N SER A 141 11.73 1.62 8.90
CA SER A 141 12.83 0.65 8.98
C SER A 141 13.91 0.83 7.92
N ASP A 142 13.56 1.42 6.78
CA ASP A 142 14.48 1.80 5.70
C ASP A 142 15.23 3.13 5.97
N GLY A 143 14.95 3.78 7.10
CA GLY A 143 15.53 5.07 7.48
C GLY A 143 14.75 6.29 6.99
N SER A 144 13.72 6.09 6.15
CA SER A 144 12.83 7.14 5.67
C SER A 144 12.06 7.77 6.83
N ARG A 145 11.65 9.03 6.67
CA ARG A 145 10.84 9.74 7.66
C ARG A 145 9.41 9.82 7.18
N VAL A 146 8.47 9.61 8.09
CA VAL A 146 7.04 9.75 7.81
C VAL A 146 6.43 10.75 8.79
N ASN A 147 5.65 11.67 8.25
CA ASN A 147 4.76 12.56 8.99
C ASN A 147 3.32 12.26 8.59
N ILE A 148 2.44 12.12 9.57
CA ILE A 148 1.01 11.86 9.38
C ILE A 148 0.23 12.90 10.17
N VAL A 149 -0.78 13.50 9.55
CA VAL A 149 -1.71 14.45 10.17
C VAL A 149 -3.15 14.06 9.86
N LEU A 150 -3.95 13.83 10.89
CA LEU A 150 -5.36 13.48 10.80
C LEU A 150 -6.28 14.70 11.03
N PRO A 151 -7.56 14.61 10.63
CA PRO A 151 -8.60 15.48 11.15
C PRO A 151 -8.64 15.45 12.70
N PRO A 152 -9.01 16.57 13.36
CA PRO A 152 -9.50 17.81 12.77
C PRO A 152 -8.40 18.78 12.28
N ILE A 153 -7.12 18.48 12.50
CA ILE A 153 -6.01 19.37 12.10
C ILE A 153 -5.88 19.41 10.58
N ALA A 154 -6.02 18.25 9.93
CA ALA A 154 -6.06 18.16 8.49
C ALA A 154 -7.50 18.36 7.97
N LEU A 155 -7.81 19.60 7.57
CA LEU A 155 -9.16 20.02 7.17
C LEU A 155 -9.75 19.24 5.99
N ASN A 156 -8.90 18.84 5.04
CA ASN A 156 -9.31 18.18 3.79
C ASN A 156 -9.14 16.65 3.83
N GLY A 157 -9.04 16.07 5.03
CA GLY A 157 -8.77 14.65 5.24
C GLY A 157 -7.29 14.37 5.55
N PRO A 158 -6.94 13.10 5.81
CA PRO A 158 -5.60 12.72 6.26
C PRO A 158 -4.49 13.17 5.32
N LEU A 159 -3.40 13.70 5.89
CA LEU A 159 -2.19 14.08 5.18
C LEU A 159 -1.05 13.13 5.58
N ILE A 160 -0.27 12.70 4.59
CA ILE A 160 0.92 11.89 4.82
C ILE A 160 2.07 12.46 4.00
N THR A 161 3.24 12.59 4.62
CA THR A 161 4.48 12.92 3.91
C THR A 161 5.54 11.89 4.23
N ILE A 162 6.05 11.20 3.22
CA ILE A 162 7.14 10.23 3.33
C ILE A 162 8.36 10.80 2.63
N ARG A 163 9.39 11.13 3.42
CA ARG A 163 10.70 11.56 2.92
C ARG A 163 11.64 10.38 2.90
N LYS A 164 12.02 9.96 1.69
CA LYS A 164 12.82 8.76 1.51
C LYS A 164 14.25 8.99 1.95
N PHE A 165 14.84 7.98 2.57
CA PHE A 165 16.28 7.98 2.83
C PHE A 165 17.01 7.64 1.51
N PRO A 166 17.87 8.51 0.98
CA PRO A 166 18.53 8.25 -0.29
C PRO A 166 19.54 7.10 -0.15
N GLU A 167 19.56 6.18 -1.12
CA GLU A 167 20.54 5.08 -1.17
C GLU A 167 21.98 5.59 -1.27
N LYS A 168 22.18 6.74 -1.92
CA LYS A 168 23.46 7.45 -1.99
C LYS A 168 23.38 8.72 -1.13
N PRO A 169 23.98 8.71 0.06
CA PRO A 169 24.12 9.92 0.85
C PRO A 169 24.88 10.97 0.03
N MET A 170 24.48 12.24 0.13
CA MET A 170 25.28 13.31 -0.46
C MET A 170 26.64 13.34 0.23
N THR A 171 27.70 13.19 -0.56
CA THR A 171 29.08 13.45 -0.13
C THR A 171 29.35 14.95 -0.23
N MET A 172 30.19 15.47 0.67
CA MET A 172 30.73 16.82 0.52
C MET A 172 31.91 16.73 -0.46
N ASP A 173 31.66 16.95 -1.75
CA ASP A 173 32.70 17.16 -2.76
C ASP A 173 32.57 18.57 -3.35
#